data_AF-A0A225UCU5-F1
#
_entry.id   AF-A0A225UCU5-F1
#
_cell.length_a   1.000
_cell.length_b   1.000
_cell.length_c   1.000
_cell.angle_alpha   90.00
_cell.angle_beta   90.00
_cell.angle_gamma   90.00
#
_symmetry.space_group_name_H-M   'P 1'
#
loop_
_entity.id
_entity.type
_entity.pdbx_description
1 polymer ?
#
loop_
_entity_poly.entity_id
_entity_poly.type
_entity_poly.pdbx_seq_one_letter_code
_entity_poly.pdbx_strand_id
1 'polypeptide(L)'
;MNSDVWKSFTPDFADRVVKADKLKPVADKLGISMAELALAWCVSNENVSTVMIGAKTPAQLKQNLKAIEAVDKITPDIKAEIDELVPFVPELPKPDGSEMIREQHL
;
A
#
# COMPACT_ATOMS: atom_id res chain seq x y z
N MET A 1 -22.35 9.17 8.13
CA MET A 1 -21.89 9.31 6.73
C MET A 1 -22.38 8.08 5.99
N ASN A 2 -23.18 8.25 4.93
CA ASN A 2 -23.88 7.14 4.27
C ASN A 2 -22.91 6.31 3.41
N SER A 3 -23.03 4.98 3.43
CA SER A 3 -22.13 4.04 2.72
C SER A 3 -22.01 4.34 1.22
N ASP A 4 -23.09 4.84 0.62
CA ASP A 4 -23.19 5.12 -0.81
C ASP A 4 -22.33 6.32 -1.26
N VAL A 5 -22.12 7.30 -0.38
CA VAL A 5 -21.26 8.46 -0.66
C VAL A 5 -19.79 8.05 -0.68
N TRP A 6 -19.36 7.14 0.20
CA TRP A 6 -17.97 6.65 0.21
C TRP A 6 -17.65 5.86 -1.06
N LYS A 7 -18.60 5.05 -1.53
CA LYS A 7 -18.48 4.27 -2.76
C LYS A 7 -18.36 5.14 -4.01
N SER A 8 -19.01 6.31 -4.06
CA SER A 8 -18.86 7.21 -5.20
C SER A 8 -17.47 7.85 -5.31
N PHE A 9 -16.77 8.05 -4.18
CA PHE A 9 -15.39 8.56 -4.17
C PHE A 9 -14.33 7.48 -4.43
N THR A 10 -14.68 6.20 -4.28
CA THR A 10 -13.74 5.08 -4.44
C THR A 10 -14.36 3.94 -5.26
N PRO A 11 -14.70 4.20 -6.55
CA PRO A 11 -15.41 3.23 -7.38
C PRO A 11 -14.61 1.94 -7.63
N ASP A 12 -13.29 2.01 -7.54
CA ASP A 12 -12.34 0.92 -7.79
C ASP A 12 -11.90 0.17 -6.52
N PHE A 13 -12.50 0.48 -5.35
CA PHE A 13 -12.06 -0.11 -4.07
C PHE A 13 -12.08 -1.64 -4.09
N ALA A 14 -13.14 -2.25 -4.61
CA ALA A 14 -13.26 -3.71 -4.68
C ALA A 14 -12.15 -4.34 -5.53
N ASP A 15 -11.83 -3.75 -6.68
CA ASP A 15 -10.76 -4.22 -7.56
C ASP A 15 -9.39 -4.10 -6.90
N ARG A 16 -9.16 -3.02 -6.12
CA ARG A 16 -7.93 -2.83 -5.34
C ARG A 16 -7.78 -3.89 -4.24
N VAL A 17 -8.87 -4.27 -3.58
CA VAL A 17 -8.87 -5.36 -2.59
C VAL A 17 -8.52 -6.69 -3.25
N VAL A 18 -9.14 -7.01 -4.40
CA VAL A 18 -8.82 -8.24 -5.14
C VAL A 18 -7.37 -8.28 -5.60
N LYS A 19 -6.80 -7.14 -6.04
CA LYS A 19 -5.36 -7.04 -6.37
C LYS A 19 -4.48 -7.28 -5.14
N ALA A 20 -4.78 -6.65 -4.01
CA ALA A 20 -4.03 -6.83 -2.77
C ALA A 20 -4.08 -8.28 -2.26
N ASP A 21 -5.20 -8.96 -2.44
CA ASP A 21 -5.39 -10.36 -2.05
C ASP A 21 -4.46 -11.32 -2.78
N LYS A 22 -3.99 -10.97 -3.98
CA LYS A 22 -2.99 -11.76 -4.72
C LYS A 22 -1.64 -11.83 -4.01
N LEU A 23 -1.34 -10.90 -3.10
CA LEU A 23 -0.08 -10.85 -2.36
C LEU A 23 -0.10 -11.71 -1.08
N LYS A 24 -1.27 -12.20 -0.64
CA LYS A 24 -1.40 -13.06 0.54
C LYS A 24 -0.46 -14.29 0.51
N PRO A 25 -0.34 -15.04 -0.61
CA PRO A 25 0.57 -16.17 -0.68
C PRO A 25 2.05 -15.80 -0.47
N VAL A 26 2.46 -14.60 -0.89
CA VAL A 26 3.82 -14.09 -0.68
C VAL A 26 4.05 -13.82 0.81
N ALA A 27 3.09 -13.18 1.48
CA ALA A 27 3.15 -12.94 2.92
C ALA A 27 3.23 -14.26 3.71
N ASP A 28 2.39 -15.24 3.34
CA ASP A 28 2.37 -16.57 3.95
C ASP A 28 3.70 -17.32 3.75
N LYS A 29 4.27 -17.27 2.54
CA LYS A 29 5.58 -17.86 2.20
C LYS A 29 6.71 -17.27 3.05
N LEU A 30 6.64 -15.97 3.35
CA LEU A 30 7.65 -15.27 4.16
C LEU A 30 7.38 -15.36 5.68
N GLY A 31 6.23 -15.94 6.07
CA GLY A 31 5.80 -16.07 7.46
C GLY A 31 5.53 -14.74 8.15
N ILE A 32 5.04 -13.74 7.41
CA ILE A 32 4.76 -12.40 7.91
C ILE A 32 3.32 -11.99 7.59
N SER A 33 2.81 -11.00 8.32
CA SER A 33 1.49 -10.43 8.03
C SER A 33 1.52 -9.54 6.78
N MET A 34 0.35 -9.36 6.16
CA MET A 34 0.19 -8.43 5.02
C MET A 34 0.66 -7.01 5.32
N ALA A 35 0.45 -6.53 6.55
CA ALA A 35 0.92 -5.21 6.98
C ALA A 35 2.44 -5.15 7.06
N GLU A 36 3.08 -6.19 7.60
CA GLU A 36 4.54 -6.30 7.65
C GLU A 36 5.15 -6.40 6.26
N LEU A 37 4.55 -7.17 5.34
CA LEU A 37 4.98 -7.25 3.93
C LEU A 37 4.97 -5.87 3.27
N ALA A 38 3.87 -5.14 3.38
CA ALA A 38 3.72 -3.82 2.75
C ALA A 38 4.75 -2.82 3.27
N LEU A 39 4.96 -2.80 4.60
CA LEU A 39 5.94 -1.90 5.22
C LEU A 39 7.38 -2.29 4.90
N ALA A 40 7.72 -3.58 4.98
CA ALA A 40 9.05 -4.08 4.65
C ALA A 40 9.39 -3.79 3.18
N TRP A 41 8.42 -3.94 2.27
CA TRP A 41 8.59 -3.58 0.86
C TRP A 41 8.92 -2.09 0.70
N CYS A 42 8.17 -1.20 1.34
CA CYS A 42 8.44 0.25 1.32
C CYS A 42 9.83 0.59 1.86
N VAL A 43 10.22 0.01 2.99
CA VAL A 43 11.53 0.25 3.63
C VAL A 43 12.68 -0.29 2.78
N SER A 44 12.47 -1.39 2.06
CA SER A 44 13.50 -2.01 1.21
C SER A 44 13.84 -1.22 -0.07
N ASN A 45 13.13 -0.12 -0.35
CA ASN A 45 13.35 0.70 -1.53
C ASN A 45 14.42 1.77 -1.24
N GLU A 46 15.54 1.74 -1.97
CA GLU A 46 16.64 2.69 -1.82
C GLU A 46 16.25 4.16 -2.08
N ASN A 47 15.16 4.39 -2.83
CA ASN A 47 14.65 5.72 -3.12
C ASN A 47 13.73 6.26 -2.00
N VAL A 48 13.49 5.48 -0.94
CA VAL A 48 12.64 5.85 0.20
C VAL A 48 13.51 6.09 1.42
N SER A 49 13.65 7.34 1.85
CA SER A 49 14.39 7.67 3.07
C SER A 49 13.62 7.36 4.36
N THR A 50 12.29 7.55 4.33
CA THR A 50 11.44 7.44 5.52
C THR A 50 10.07 6.87 5.14
N VAL A 51 9.61 5.89 5.92
CA VAL A 51 8.24 5.34 5.82
C VAL A 51 7.40 5.87 6.97
N MET A 52 6.38 6.68 6.66
CA MET A 52 5.43 7.17 7.65
C MET A 52 4.37 6.11 7.95
N ILE A 53 4.22 5.74 9.23
CA ILE A 53 3.23 4.75 9.67
C ILE A 53 2.15 5.38 10.55
N GLY A 54 0.90 4.95 10.34
CA GLY A 54 -0.23 5.27 11.20
C GLY A 54 -0.72 4.03 11.94
N ALA A 55 -1.14 4.20 13.20
CA ALA A 55 -1.75 3.13 14.00
C ALA A 55 -2.85 3.69 14.90
N LYS A 56 -3.99 3.01 14.98
CA LYS A 56 -5.11 3.38 15.86
C LYS A 56 -4.88 2.90 17.29
N THR A 57 -4.09 1.83 17.46
CA THR A 57 -3.83 1.21 18.77
C THR A 57 -2.34 0.90 18.96
N PRO A 58 -1.86 0.78 20.20
CA PRO A 58 -0.47 0.38 20.48
C PRO A 58 -0.11 -1.00 19.92
N ALA A 59 -1.07 -1.93 19.86
CA ALA A 59 -0.84 -3.26 19.30
C ALA A 59 -0.56 -3.19 17.78
N GLN A 60 -1.30 -2.37 17.04
CA GLN A 60 -1.05 -2.13 15.62
C GLN A 60 0.30 -1.46 15.39
N LEU A 61 0.68 -0.49 16.24
CA LEU A 61 2.00 0.14 16.16
C LEU A 61 3.11 -0.90 16.34
N LYS A 62 2.99 -1.76 17.36
CA LYS A 62 3.96 -2.84 17.60
C LYS A 62 4.06 -3.80 16.41
N GLN A 63 2.94 -4.17 15.80
CA GLN A 63 2.93 -5.00 14.59
C GLN A 63 3.62 -4.29 13.41
N ASN A 64 3.32 -3.01 13.18
CA ASN A 64 3.95 -2.25 12.10
C ASN A 64 5.46 -2.16 12.27
N LEU A 65 5.95 -1.96 13.50
CA LEU A 65 7.39 -1.86 13.79
C LEU A 65 8.14 -3.18 13.57
N LYS A 66 7.49 -4.34 13.74
CA LYS A 66 8.08 -5.66 13.43
C LYS A 66 8.45 -5.83 11.96
N ALA A 67 7.88 -5.03 11.06
CA ALA A 67 8.21 -5.07 9.64
C ALA A 67 9.71 -4.86 9.36
N ILE A 68 10.43 -4.17 10.26
CA ILE A 68 11.88 -3.97 10.15
C ILE A 68 12.62 -5.31 10.12
N GLU A 69 12.19 -6.30 10.90
CA GLU A 69 12.79 -7.65 10.94
C GLU A 69 12.54 -8.44 9.64
N ALA A 70 11.60 -7.99 8.81
CA ALA A 70 11.25 -8.61 7.55
C ALA A 70 11.91 -7.94 6.33
N VAL A 71 12.62 -6.82 6.49
CA VAL A 71 13.22 -6.07 5.37
C VAL A 71 14.22 -6.94 4.60
N ASP A 72 15.06 -7.69 5.30
CA ASP A 72 16.04 -8.59 4.68
C ASP A 72 15.39 -9.75 3.90
N LYS A 73 14.12 -10.05 4.17
CA LYS A 73 13.36 -11.06 3.44
C LYS A 73 12.83 -10.54 2.09
N ILE A 74 12.85 -9.22 1.86
CA ILE A 74 12.40 -8.60 0.61
C ILE A 74 13.55 -8.62 -0.40
N THR A 75 13.89 -9.82 -0.86
CA THR A 75 14.93 -10.04 -1.86
C THR A 75 14.51 -9.53 -3.24
N PRO A 76 15.46 -9.35 -4.19
CA PRO A 76 15.12 -9.01 -5.57
C PRO A 76 14.10 -9.96 -6.21
N ASP A 77 14.17 -11.26 -5.91
CA ASP A 77 13.22 -12.26 -6.42
C ASP A 77 11.80 -12.03 -5.86
N ILE A 78 11.67 -11.70 -4.58
CA ILE A 78 10.38 -11.36 -3.97
C ILE A 78 9.82 -10.06 -4.56
N LYS A 79 10.68 -9.06 -4.83
CA LYS A 79 10.25 -7.83 -5.50
C LYS A 79 9.71 -8.12 -6.89
N ALA A 80 10.41 -8.95 -7.66
CA ALA A 80 9.95 -9.38 -8.99
C ALA A 80 8.61 -10.15 -8.91
N GLU A 81 8.46 -11.07 -7.95
CA GLU A 81 7.21 -11.80 -7.71
C GLU A 81 6.04 -10.82 -7.40
N ILE A 82 6.29 -9.78 -6.59
CA ILE A 82 5.29 -8.74 -6.28
C ILE A 82 4.92 -7.92 -7.53
N ASP A 83 5.91 -7.52 -8.34
CA ASP A 83 5.70 -6.72 -9.55
C ASP A 83 4.89 -7.50 -10.61
N GLU A 84 5.09 -8.82 -10.72
CA GLU A 84 4.29 -9.69 -11.58
C GLU A 84 2.83 -9.80 -11.12
N LEU A 85 2.61 -9.90 -9.80
CA LEU A 85 1.26 -10.04 -9.22
C LEU A 85 0.46 -8.73 -9.30
N VAL A 86 1.12 -7.59 -9.08
CA VAL A 86 0.53 -6.26 -9.02
C VAL A 86 1.36 -5.28 -9.86
N PRO A 87 1.26 -5.36 -11.20
CA PRO A 87 1.99 -4.44 -12.06
C PRO A 87 1.46 -3.03 -11.84
N PHE A 88 2.37 -2.11 -11.51
CA PHE A 88 2.06 -0.69 -11.38
C PHE A 88 2.84 0.10 -12.42
N VAL A 89 2.11 0.80 -13.29
CA VAL A 89 2.67 1.76 -14.24
C VAL A 89 2.18 3.15 -13.81
N PRO A 90 3.08 4.09 -13.47
CA PRO A 90 2.68 5.45 -13.15
C PRO A 90 1.91 6.09 -14.31
N GLU A 91 0.69 6.56 -14.04
CA GLU A 91 -0.11 7.35 -14.99
C GLU A 91 -0.04 8.84 -14.62
N LEU A 92 -0.26 9.72 -15.60
CA LEU A 92 -0.40 11.15 -15.33
C LEU A 92 -1.60 11.39 -14.41
N PRO A 93 -1.49 12.34 -13.45
CA PRO A 93 -2.63 12.76 -12.64
C PRO A 93 -3.78 13.18 -13.56
N LYS A 94 -4.95 12.56 -13.35
CA LYS A 94 -6.18 12.95 -14.05
C LYS A 94 -6.83 14.07 -13.23
N PRO A 95 -7.40 15.08 -13.88
CA PRO A 95 -8.34 16.02 -13.29
C PRO A 95 -9.30 15.34 -12.33
N ASP A 96 -9.21 15.67 -11.03
CA ASP A 96 -10.20 15.26 -10.05
C ASP A 96 -11.28 16.35 -9.93
N GLY A 97 -12.45 16.01 -9.38
CA GLY A 97 -13.52 17.00 -9.19
C GLY A 97 -13.16 18.17 -8.25
N SER A 98 -12.00 18.11 -7.59
CA SER A 98 -11.48 19.18 -6.73
C SER A 98 -10.45 20.07 -7.43
N GLU A 99 -10.06 19.78 -8.67
CA GLU A 99 -9.20 20.65 -9.47
C GLU A 99 -9.84 22.04 -9.65
N MET A 100 -11.14 22.07 -9.96
CA MET A 100 -11.96 23.30 -10.03
C MET A 100 -11.99 24.10 -8.70
N ILE A 101 -11.77 23.43 -7.56
CA ILE A 101 -11.74 24.07 -6.23
C ILE A 101 -10.34 24.65 -5.97
N ARG A 102 -9.28 23.98 -6.44
CA ARG A 102 -7.88 24.41 -6.26
C ARG A 102 -7.54 25.62 -7.13
N GLU A 103 -8.15 25.75 -8.30
CA GLU A 103 -7.97 26.91 -9.21
C GLU A 103 -8.50 28.23 -8.63
N GLN A 104 -9.42 28.20 -7.67
CA GLN A 104 -10.01 29.43 -7.09
C GLN A 104 -9.10 30.15 -6.07
N HIS A 105 -7.96 29.55 -5.71
CA HIS A 105 -7.06 30.05 -4.66
C HIS A 105 -5.61 30.27 -5.13
N LEU A 106 -5.37 30.26 -6.46
CA LEU A 106 -4.12 30.62 -7.11
C LEU A 106 -4.34 31.82 -8.04
#